data_AF-A0A4D8XW47-F1
#
_entry.id   AF-A0A4D8XW47-F1
#
_cell.length_a   1.000
_cell.length_b   1.000
_cell.length_c   1.000
_cell.angle_alpha   90.00
_cell.angle_beta   90.00
_cell.angle_gamma   90.00
#
_symmetry.space_group_name_H-M   'P 1'
#
loop_
_entity.id
_entity.type
_entity.pdbx_description
1 polymer ?
#
loop_
_entity_poly.entity_id
_entity_poly.type
_entity_poly.pdbx_seq_one_letter_code
_entity_poly.pdbx_strand_id
1 'polypeptide(L)'
;MAPKQQNSGIFVGLKKGHVVTPKELAPRPSDRKGRITELLKVGKDKRALKVAKRKLGTHKRAKRKREEMSGALRKMRAAGGGEKKK
;
A
#
# COMPACT_ATOMS: atom_id res chain seq x y z
N MET A 1 -3.97 6.94 12.17
CA MET A 1 -2.76 6.34 12.79
C MET A 1 -2.24 7.34 13.80
N ALA A 2 -2.04 6.95 15.05
CA ALA A 2 -1.51 7.84 16.07
C ALA A 2 -0.12 8.39 15.65
N PRO A 3 0.20 9.67 15.94
CA PRO A 3 1.50 10.23 15.64
C PRO A 3 2.57 9.44 16.39
N LYS A 4 3.67 9.11 15.69
CA LYS A 4 4.78 8.36 16.29
C LYS A 4 5.44 9.27 17.34
N GLN A 5 5.47 8.80 18.59
CA GLN A 5 6.00 9.56 19.72
C GLN A 5 7.48 9.92 19.50
N GLN A 6 7.87 11.15 19.83
CA GLN A 6 9.25 11.65 19.70
C GLN A 6 10.20 10.98 20.70
N ASN A 7 11.48 10.82 20.30
CA ASN A 7 12.52 10.29 21.18
C ASN A 7 12.91 11.34 22.23
N SER A 8 13.22 10.92 23.46
CA SER A 8 13.48 11.76 24.63
C SER A 8 14.96 12.13 24.82
N GLY A 9 15.85 11.76 23.90
CA GLY A 9 17.29 12.11 24.01
C GLY A 9 18.07 11.33 25.07
N ILE A 10 17.43 10.40 25.78
CA ILE A 10 18.04 9.60 26.86
C ILE A 10 18.77 8.38 26.26
N PHE A 11 19.87 7.94 26.88
CA PHE A 11 20.67 6.79 26.43
C PHE A 11 19.97 5.42 26.61
N VAL A 12 19.16 5.27 27.66
CA VAL A 12 18.39 4.06 27.99
C VAL A 12 16.91 4.38 28.26
N GLY A 13 16.00 3.42 28.02
CA GLY A 13 14.54 3.59 28.14
C GLY A 13 13.75 3.44 26.83
N LEU A 14 12.42 3.61 26.90
CA LEU A 14 11.48 3.33 25.79
C LEU A 14 11.55 4.33 24.64
N LYS A 15 11.82 5.60 24.93
CA LYS A 15 11.97 6.69 23.93
C LYS A 15 13.44 7.10 23.78
N LYS A 16 14.35 6.17 24.05
CA LYS A 16 15.80 6.43 23.99
C LYS A 16 16.27 6.78 22.57
N GLY A 17 17.41 7.44 22.49
CA GLY A 17 18.04 7.83 21.24
C GLY A 17 17.89 9.31 20.93
N HIS A 18 18.66 9.76 19.94
CA HIS A 18 18.72 11.16 19.54
C HIS A 18 17.37 11.64 18.99
N VAL A 19 17.06 12.91 19.27
CA VAL A 19 15.82 13.55 18.82
C VAL A 19 15.91 13.82 17.31
N VAL A 20 15.43 12.88 16.51
CA VAL A 20 15.38 13.00 15.05
C VAL A 20 13.96 13.29 14.60
N THR A 21 13.77 14.33 13.79
CA THR A 21 12.51 14.61 13.12
C THR A 21 12.34 13.67 11.92
N PRO A 22 11.38 12.73 11.93
CA PRO A 22 11.19 11.82 10.80
C PRO A 22 10.61 12.57 9.60
N LYS A 23 11.30 12.50 8.45
CA LYS A 23 10.81 13.02 7.17
C LYS A 23 9.91 11.98 6.49
N GLU A 24 8.73 12.38 6.01
CA GLU A 24 7.88 11.50 5.20
C GLU A 24 8.49 11.32 3.81
N LEU A 25 8.90 10.08 3.52
CA LEU A 25 9.49 9.71 2.23
C LEU A 25 8.42 9.54 1.16
N ALA A 26 8.70 10.04 -0.04
CA ALA A 26 7.82 9.87 -1.20
C ALA A 26 7.60 8.38 -1.54
N PRO A 27 6.41 8.02 -2.07
CA PRO A 27 6.11 6.64 -2.46
C PRO A 27 7.01 6.17 -3.60
N ARG A 28 7.48 4.92 -3.54
CA ARG A 28 8.50 4.37 -4.44
C ARG A 28 7.94 4.01 -5.84
N PRO A 29 8.69 4.25 -6.93
CA PRO A 29 8.25 4.00 -8.31
C PRO A 29 8.10 2.53 -8.70
N SER A 30 8.57 1.57 -7.88
CA SER A 30 8.34 0.12 -8.03
C SER A 30 6.86 -0.28 -8.00
N ASP A 31 5.98 0.68 -7.73
CA ASP A 31 4.53 0.53 -7.72
C ASP A 31 3.85 0.57 -9.08
N ARG A 32 4.57 0.76 -10.20
CA ARG A 32 4.00 0.84 -11.55
C ARG A 32 3.16 -0.40 -11.95
N LYS A 33 1.95 -0.09 -12.43
CA LYS A 33 0.65 -0.69 -12.05
C LYS A 33 0.00 -1.65 -13.08
N GLY A 34 0.41 -1.64 -14.36
CA GLY A 34 -0.41 -2.19 -15.46
C GLY A 34 -0.80 -3.67 -15.35
N ARG A 35 0.18 -4.57 -15.21
CA ARG A 35 -0.10 -6.03 -15.20
C ARG A 35 -0.87 -6.51 -13.96
N ILE A 36 -0.74 -5.83 -12.82
CA ILE A 36 -1.46 -6.21 -11.60
C ILE A 36 -2.93 -5.77 -11.73
N THR A 37 -3.21 -4.59 -12.26
CA THR A 37 -4.58 -4.12 -12.49
C THR A 37 -5.35 -5.00 -13.46
N GLU A 38 -4.73 -5.44 -14.54
CA GLU A 38 -5.36 -6.33 -15.53
C GLU A 38 -5.75 -7.67 -14.91
N LEU A 39 -4.84 -8.28 -14.14
CA LEU A 39 -5.11 -9.55 -13.48
C LEU A 39 -6.22 -9.44 -12.42
N LEU A 40 -6.31 -8.30 -11.71
CA LEU A 40 -7.38 -8.05 -10.75
C LEU A 40 -8.74 -7.79 -11.42
N LYS A 41 -8.76 -7.15 -12.60
CA LYS A 41 -9.99 -6.98 -13.40
C LYS A 41 -10.56 -8.32 -13.86
N VAL A 42 -9.70 -9.26 -14.25
CA VAL A 42 -10.05 -10.60 -14.75
C VAL A 42 -10.29 -11.62 -13.60
N GLY A 43 -10.22 -11.20 -12.33
CA GLY A 43 -10.45 -12.10 -11.18
C GLY A 43 -9.31 -13.09 -10.90
N LYS A 44 -8.14 -12.93 -11.52
CA LYS A 44 -6.96 -13.82 -11.36
C LYS A 44 -6.10 -13.44 -10.15
N ASP A 45 -6.73 -13.38 -8.99
CA ASP A 45 -6.13 -12.90 -7.74
C ASP A 45 -4.87 -13.63 -7.30
N LYS A 46 -4.85 -14.97 -7.41
CA LYS A 46 -3.68 -15.79 -7.06
C LYS A 46 -2.48 -15.49 -7.96
N ARG A 47 -2.72 -15.20 -9.25
CA ARG A 47 -1.66 -14.80 -10.20
C ARG A 47 -1.19 -13.37 -9.91
N ALA A 48 -2.09 -12.44 -9.61
CA ALA A 48 -1.75 -11.07 -9.22
C ALA A 48 -0.85 -11.04 -7.98
N LEU A 49 -1.16 -11.84 -6.96
CA LEU A 49 -0.37 -11.97 -5.74
C LEU A 49 1.02 -12.57 -6.01
N LYS A 50 1.13 -13.59 -6.88
CA LYS A 50 2.42 -14.19 -7.25
C LYS A 50 3.33 -13.18 -7.99
N VAL A 51 2.75 -12.38 -8.89
CA VAL A 51 3.46 -11.30 -9.59
C VAL A 51 3.89 -10.20 -8.61
N ALA A 52 3.02 -9.78 -7.70
CA ALA A 52 3.33 -8.78 -6.69
C ALA A 52 4.43 -9.26 -5.72
N LYS A 53 4.40 -10.53 -5.29
CA LYS A 53 5.44 -11.14 -4.44
C LYS A 53 6.78 -11.21 -5.16
N ARG A 54 6.82 -11.59 -6.45
CA ARG A 54 8.04 -11.57 -7.27
C ARG A 54 8.64 -10.16 -7.41
N LYS A 55 7.81 -9.11 -7.51
CA LYS A 55 8.26 -7.73 -7.67
C LYS A 55 8.66 -7.04 -6.37
N LEU A 56 7.95 -7.30 -5.27
CA LEU A 56 8.14 -6.63 -3.98
C LEU A 56 8.95 -7.45 -2.97
N GLY A 57 9.23 -8.71 -3.29
CA GLY A 57 9.95 -9.69 -2.47
C GLY A 57 9.07 -10.38 -1.43
N THR A 58 8.43 -9.62 -0.53
CA THR A 58 7.74 -10.20 0.63
C THR A 58 6.23 -10.34 0.45
N HIS A 59 5.65 -11.35 1.12
CA HIS A 59 4.21 -11.62 1.08
C HIS A 59 3.36 -10.50 1.72
N LYS A 60 3.85 -9.90 2.82
CA LYS A 60 3.16 -8.76 3.49
C LYS A 60 3.05 -7.55 2.56
N ARG A 61 4.14 -7.21 1.85
CA ARG A 61 4.14 -6.10 0.87
C ARG A 61 3.22 -6.40 -0.32
N ALA A 62 3.24 -7.65 -0.82
CA ALA A 62 2.39 -8.07 -1.92
C ALA A 62 0.89 -7.99 -1.58
N LYS A 63 0.49 -8.41 -0.37
CA LYS A 63 -0.89 -8.29 0.11
C LYS A 63 -1.32 -6.83 0.20
N ARG A 64 -0.49 -5.97 0.81
CA ARG A 64 -0.78 -4.53 0.91
C ARG A 64 -1.04 -3.90 -0.46
N LYS A 65 -0.19 -4.19 -1.44
CA LYS A 65 -0.35 -3.69 -2.81
C LYS A 65 -1.59 -4.26 -3.52
N ARG A 66 -1.98 -5.52 -3.23
CA ARG A 66 -3.23 -6.08 -3.76
C ARG A 66 -4.45 -5.37 -3.18
N GLU A 67 -4.48 -5.12 -1.87
CA GLU A 67 -5.59 -4.43 -1.20
C GLU A 67 -5.73 -2.98 -1.68
N GLU A 68 -4.62 -2.24 -1.81
CA GLU A 68 -4.62 -0.87 -2.33
C GLU A 68 -5.21 -0.81 -3.76
N MET A 69 -4.81 -1.76 -4.62
CA MET A 69 -5.27 -1.79 -6.02
C MET A 69 -6.70 -2.32 -6.18
N SER A 70 -7.10 -3.31 -5.37
CA SER A 70 -8.47 -3.80 -5.28
C SER A 70 -9.41 -2.69 -4.78
N GLY A 71 -8.99 -1.95 -3.76
CA GLY A 71 -9.73 -0.82 -3.22
C GLY A 71 -9.93 0.30 -4.25
N ALA A 72 -8.91 0.63 -5.04
CA ALA A 72 -9.02 1.61 -6.11
C ALA A 72 -10.02 1.18 -7.20
N LEU A 73 -9.98 -0.08 -7.62
CA LEU A 73 -10.93 -0.62 -8.61
C LEU A 73 -12.37 -0.66 -8.08
N ARG A 74 -12.56 -0.98 -6.79
CA ARG A 74 -13.88 -0.93 -6.14
C ARG A 74 -14.45 0.49 -6.12
N LYS A 75 -13.63 1.50 -5.78
CA LYS A 75 -14.04 2.91 -5.82
C LYS A 75 -14.42 3.37 -7.22
N MET A 76 -13.64 3.00 -8.23
CA MET A 76 -13.96 3.31 -9.63
C MET A 76 -15.26 2.66 -10.10
N ARG A 77 -15.52 1.40 -9.71
CA ARG A 77 -16.78 0.70 -10.01
C ARG A 77 -17.98 1.33 -9.31
N ALA A 78 -17.81 1.77 -8.05
CA ALA A 78 -18.87 2.45 -7.31
C ALA A 78 -19.23 3.81 -7.93
N ALA A 79 -18.23 4.58 -8.39
CA ALA A 79 -18.45 5.85 -9.07
C ALA A 79 -19.14 5.69 -10.43
N GLY A 80 -18.73 4.70 -11.25
CA GLY A 80 -19.31 4.47 -12.59
C GLY A 80 -20.69 3.80 -12.59
N GLY A 81 -21.22 3.39 -11.43
CA GLY A 81 -22.55 2.78 -11.31
C GLY A 81 -23.70 3.79 -11.19
N GLY A 82 -23.40 5.07 -10.95
CA GLY A 82 -24.41 6.12 -10.74
C GLY A 82 -25.05 6.67 -12.02
N GLU A 83 -24.38 6.57 -13.17
CA GLU A 83 -24.84 7.19 -14.43
C GLU A 83 -25.78 6.31 -15.26
N LYS A 84 -25.96 5.02 -14.92
CA LYS A 84 -26.78 4.08 -15.72
C LYS A 84 -28.21 3.88 -15.19
N LYS A 85 -28.66 4.72 -14.27
CA LYS A 85 -30.02 4.67 -13.70
C LYS A 85 -30.68 6.05 -13.85
N LYS A 86 -30.97 6.42 -15.09
CA LYS A 86 -31.95 7.45 -15.43
C LYS A 86 -32.62 7.08 -16.74
#